data_AF-A0A949HIZ5-F1
#
_entry.id   AF-A0A949HIZ5-F1
#
_cell.length_a   1.000
_cell.length_b   1.000
_cell.length_c   1.000
_cell.angle_alpha   90.00
_cell.angle_beta   90.00
_cell.angle_gamma   90.00
#
_symmetry.space_group_name_H-M   'P 1'
#
loop_
_entity.id
_entity.type
_entity.pdbx_description
1 polymer ?
#
loop_
_entity_poly.entity_id
_entity_poly.type
_entity_poly.pdbx_seq_one_letter_code
_entity_poly.pdbx_strand_id
1 'polypeptide(L)'
;MDAQAPAVLITALNEADRIGATIGAIRSRWPQAVVVVADDGSTDATAARSREAGAEVVSAGRDIGKGGAATLGARRVLELDPALVLLCDGDLGESAARLDRLVDAVAGGEGNLAVAVFARRVGGGFGFAVGFARWAIRNLTGLDLQAPISGQRAMDGATFRDVVPFAPRFGMEIGMTVDAYRAGRRVIEVEVDLEHRATGRSLAGFRHRFRQLADFVVVWARLKRGAR
;
A
#
# COMPACT_ATOMS: atom_id res chain seq x y z
N MET A 1 16.71 20.89 6.66
CA MET A 1 15.27 20.81 6.92
C MET A 1 15.02 19.42 7.47
N ASP A 2 14.54 19.30 8.70
CA ASP A 2 14.10 17.99 9.19
C ASP A 2 12.94 17.53 8.31
N ALA A 3 13.13 16.42 7.61
CA ALA A 3 12.08 15.83 6.79
C ALA A 3 10.89 15.51 7.71
N GLN A 4 9.71 16.03 7.39
CA GLN A 4 8.52 15.82 8.19
C GLN A 4 8.21 14.31 8.26
N ALA A 5 8.16 13.76 9.47
CA ALA A 5 7.90 12.34 9.66
C ALA A 5 6.47 11.99 9.18
N PRO A 6 6.30 10.97 8.32
CA PRO A 6 4.98 10.51 7.91
C PRO A 6 4.32 9.70 9.04
N ALA A 7 2.99 9.66 9.05
CA ALA A 7 2.28 8.54 9.67
C ALA A 7 2.39 7.33 8.75
N VAL A 8 2.68 6.16 9.30
CA VAL A 8 2.96 4.96 8.51
C VAL A 8 1.88 3.93 8.73
N LEU A 9 1.24 3.50 7.64
CA LEU A 9 0.31 2.37 7.62
C LEU A 9 0.99 1.17 6.97
N ILE A 10 1.13 0.08 7.71
CA ILE A 10 1.67 -1.18 7.21
C ILE A 10 0.54 -2.20 7.11
N THR A 11 0.36 -2.84 5.96
CA THR A 11 -0.53 -4.02 5.85
C THR A 11 0.25 -5.31 6.01
N ALA A 12 -0.18 -6.20 6.89
CA ALA A 12 0.52 -7.45 7.17
C ALA A 12 -0.43 -8.66 7.27
N LEU A 13 0.05 -9.81 6.82
CA LEU A 13 -0.59 -11.11 7.00
C LEU A 13 0.49 -12.20 7.02
N ASN A 14 0.74 -12.79 8.19
CA ASN A 14 1.76 -13.83 8.39
C ASN A 14 3.19 -13.42 7.95
N GLU A 15 3.64 -12.27 8.43
CA GLU A 15 4.97 -11.70 8.15
C GLU A 15 5.87 -11.61 9.39
N ALA A 16 5.72 -12.51 10.37
CA ALA A 16 6.46 -12.49 11.62
C ALA A 16 7.98 -12.41 11.44
N ASP A 17 8.52 -13.02 10.37
CA ASP A 17 9.95 -13.07 10.09
C ASP A 17 10.54 -11.75 9.59
N ARG A 18 9.73 -10.86 9.01
CA ARG A 18 10.21 -9.62 8.36
C ARG A 18 9.66 -8.34 8.97
N ILE A 19 8.47 -8.40 9.58
CA ILE A 19 7.76 -7.21 10.03
C ILE A 19 8.58 -6.39 11.04
N GLY A 20 9.34 -7.04 11.93
CA GLY A 20 10.23 -6.37 12.87
C GLY A 20 11.31 -5.55 12.18
N ALA A 21 11.97 -6.12 11.15
CA ALA A 21 12.97 -5.41 10.35
C ALA A 21 12.34 -4.27 9.52
N THR A 22 11.16 -4.50 8.94
CA THR A 22 10.40 -3.46 8.21
C THR A 22 10.14 -2.24 9.11
N ILE A 23 9.59 -2.47 10.31
CA ILE A 23 9.30 -1.39 11.27
C ILE A 23 10.59 -0.73 11.77
N GLY A 24 11.63 -1.53 12.05
CA GLY A 24 12.94 -1.04 12.47
C GLY A 24 13.58 -0.09 11.45
N ALA A 25 13.55 -0.45 10.16
CA ALA A 25 14.06 0.39 9.08
C ALA A 25 13.27 1.70 8.94
N ILE A 26 11.93 1.65 9.04
CA ILE A 26 11.06 2.84 9.00
C ILE A 26 11.37 3.78 10.18
N ARG A 27 11.46 3.25 11.40
CA ARG A 27 11.77 4.04 12.60
C ARG A 27 13.19 4.58 12.59
N SER A 28 14.14 3.86 11.99
CA SER A 28 15.51 4.36 11.81
C SER A 28 15.56 5.56 10.88
N ARG A 29 14.71 5.56 9.83
CA ARG A 29 14.60 6.70 8.91
C ARG A 29 13.80 7.86 9.50
N TRP A 30 12.72 7.56 10.21
CA TRP A 30 11.83 8.53 10.85
C TRP A 30 11.58 8.16 12.31
N PRO A 31 12.45 8.57 13.25
CA PRO A 31 12.32 8.21 14.66
C PRO A 31 11.01 8.65 15.32
N GLN A 32 10.38 9.71 14.78
CA GLN A 32 9.11 10.25 15.26
C GLN A 32 7.87 9.72 14.50
N ALA A 33 8.04 8.84 13.51
CA ALA A 33 6.91 8.29 12.77
C ALA A 33 6.04 7.42 13.70
N VAL A 34 4.73 7.68 13.66
CA VAL A 34 3.74 6.76 14.24
C VAL A 34 3.51 5.65 13.24
N VAL A 35 3.72 4.40 13.67
CA VAL A 35 3.56 3.22 12.83
C VAL A 35 2.34 2.43 13.27
N VAL A 36 1.37 2.30 12.37
CA VAL A 36 0.15 1.50 12.54
C VAL A 36 0.23 0.30 11.61
N VAL A 37 0.17 -0.90 12.18
CA VAL A 37 0.10 -2.17 11.45
C VAL A 37 -1.34 -2.64 11.42
N ALA A 38 -1.91 -2.75 10.22
CA ALA A 38 -3.17 -3.42 9.96
C ALA A 38 -2.90 -4.92 9.73
N ASP A 39 -3.21 -5.73 10.75
CA ASP A 39 -3.08 -7.19 10.70
C ASP A 39 -4.40 -7.85 10.26
N ASP A 40 -4.38 -8.44 9.08
CA ASP A 40 -5.54 -9.07 8.41
C ASP A 40 -5.81 -10.51 8.89
N GLY A 41 -5.66 -10.75 10.19
CA GLY A 41 -5.94 -12.06 10.80
C GLY A 41 -4.78 -13.05 10.68
N SER A 42 -3.55 -12.57 10.92
CA SER A 42 -2.36 -13.43 11.01
C SER A 42 -2.53 -14.53 12.06
N THR A 43 -2.01 -15.71 11.75
CA THR A 43 -1.99 -16.89 12.62
C THR A 43 -0.61 -17.16 13.23
N ASP A 44 0.39 -16.37 12.86
CA ASP A 44 1.75 -16.43 13.37
C ASP A 44 2.03 -15.30 14.39
N ALA A 45 3.31 -15.05 14.68
CA ALA A 45 3.72 -14.01 15.62
C ALA A 45 3.70 -12.57 15.06
N THR A 46 3.12 -12.29 13.89
CA THR A 46 3.15 -10.97 13.22
C THR A 46 2.71 -9.83 14.14
N ALA A 47 1.55 -9.99 14.80
CA ALA A 47 1.02 -8.99 15.72
C ALA A 47 1.96 -8.76 16.92
N ALA A 48 2.53 -9.84 17.48
CA ALA A 48 3.44 -9.74 18.62
C ALA A 48 4.73 -9.02 18.24
N ARG A 49 5.37 -9.45 17.13
CA ARG A 49 6.59 -8.84 16.57
C ARG A 49 6.41 -7.38 16.20
N SER A 50 5.23 -7.01 15.69
CA SER A 50 4.90 -5.63 15.38
C SER A 50 4.88 -4.73 16.62
N ARG A 51 4.25 -5.21 17.70
CA ARG A 51 4.22 -4.48 18.99
C ARG A 51 5.60 -4.41 19.63
N GLU A 52 6.36 -5.49 19.61
CA GLU A 52 7.76 -5.52 20.08
C GLU A 52 8.63 -4.49 19.36
N ALA A 53 8.40 -4.28 18.06
CA ALA A 53 9.10 -3.27 17.26
C ALA A 53 8.57 -1.83 17.46
N GLY A 54 7.59 -1.63 18.34
CA GLY A 54 7.05 -0.31 18.70
C GLY A 54 5.97 0.22 17.75
N ALA A 55 5.28 -0.66 17.02
CA ALA A 55 4.10 -0.29 16.24
C ALA A 55 2.80 -0.50 17.03
N GLU A 56 1.80 0.32 16.72
CA GLU A 56 0.42 0.03 17.08
C GLU A 56 -0.15 -1.02 16.14
N VAL A 57 -0.90 -2.00 16.65
CA VAL A 57 -1.52 -3.06 15.82
C VAL A 57 -3.02 -2.96 15.89
N VAL A 58 -3.67 -2.80 14.74
CA VAL A 58 -5.11 -2.89 14.59
C VAL A 58 -5.49 -4.17 13.86
N SER A 59 -6.57 -4.81 14.29
CA SER A 59 -7.06 -6.03 13.64
C SER A 59 -8.56 -6.21 13.86
N ALA A 60 -9.22 -6.86 12.90
CA ALA A 60 -10.60 -7.33 13.03
C ALA A 60 -10.70 -8.71 13.72
N GLY A 61 -9.56 -9.33 14.08
CA GLY A 61 -9.50 -10.67 14.67
C GLY A 61 -9.82 -11.80 13.69
N ARG A 62 -9.99 -11.50 12.40
CA ARG A 62 -10.25 -12.42 11.29
C ARG A 62 -9.81 -11.80 9.97
N ASP A 63 -9.58 -12.62 8.95
CA ASP A 63 -9.34 -12.18 7.57
C ASP A 63 -10.59 -11.46 7.02
N ILE A 64 -10.44 -10.16 6.79
CA ILE A 64 -11.44 -9.31 6.12
C ILE A 64 -10.94 -8.80 4.76
N GLY A 65 -9.78 -9.29 4.32
CA GLY A 65 -9.08 -8.92 3.10
C GLY A 65 -8.31 -7.60 3.22
N LYS A 66 -7.18 -7.53 2.48
CA LYS A 66 -6.23 -6.39 2.45
C LYS A 66 -6.90 -5.03 2.53
N GLY A 67 -7.80 -4.68 1.60
CA GLY A 67 -8.47 -3.37 1.61
C GLY A 67 -9.33 -3.10 2.86
N GLY A 68 -9.93 -4.13 3.45
CA GLY A 68 -10.70 -4.02 4.70
C GLY A 68 -9.78 -3.77 5.91
N ALA A 69 -8.73 -4.58 6.06
CA ALA A 69 -7.73 -4.40 7.12
C ALA A 69 -7.01 -3.05 6.99
N ALA A 70 -6.59 -2.69 5.77
CA ALA A 70 -5.98 -1.40 5.48
C ALA A 70 -6.93 -0.23 5.78
N THR A 71 -8.23 -0.36 5.52
CA THR A 71 -9.22 0.67 5.89
C THR A 71 -9.34 0.82 7.40
N LEU A 72 -9.27 -0.28 8.17
CA LEU A 72 -9.25 -0.23 9.63
C LEU A 72 -8.02 0.54 10.13
N GLY A 73 -6.84 0.24 9.60
CA GLY A 73 -5.60 0.98 9.91
C GLY A 73 -5.64 2.43 9.45
N ALA A 74 -6.21 2.71 8.29
CA ALA A 74 -6.32 4.06 7.77
C ALA A 74 -7.19 4.96 8.65
N ARG A 75 -8.28 4.43 9.22
CA ARG A 75 -9.09 5.17 10.20
C ARG A 75 -8.27 5.57 11.42
N ARG A 76 -7.48 4.63 11.96
CA ARG A 76 -6.59 4.91 13.08
C ARG A 76 -5.52 5.95 12.72
N VAL A 77 -4.96 5.89 11.52
CA VAL A 77 -4.00 6.89 11.02
C VAL A 77 -4.66 8.26 10.86
N LEU A 78 -5.91 8.35 10.39
CA LEU A 78 -6.63 9.62 10.24
C LEU A 78 -6.91 10.33 11.58
N GLU A 79 -7.04 9.58 12.68
CA GLU A 79 -7.16 10.17 14.02
C GLU A 79 -5.91 10.95 14.46
N LEU A 80 -4.77 10.76 13.79
CA LEU A 80 -3.51 11.47 14.04
C LEU A 80 -3.43 12.81 13.28
N ASP A 81 -4.41 13.15 12.45
CA ASP A 81 -4.40 14.28 11.50
C ASP A 81 -3.07 14.42 10.74
N PRO A 82 -2.64 13.37 10.00
CA PRO A 82 -1.31 13.33 9.42
C PRO A 82 -1.20 14.29 8.24
N ALA A 83 -0.10 15.05 8.18
CA ALA A 83 0.21 15.84 6.99
C ALA A 83 0.73 14.97 5.83
N LEU A 84 1.43 13.88 6.15
CA LEU A 84 1.99 12.91 5.21
C LEU A 84 1.68 11.51 5.69
N VAL A 85 1.33 10.62 4.76
CA VAL A 85 1.08 9.21 5.02
C VAL A 85 1.94 8.35 4.11
N LEU A 86 2.61 7.38 4.69
CA LEU A 86 3.30 6.30 3.98
C LEU A 86 2.50 5.01 4.17
N LEU A 87 2.09 4.39 3.07
CA LEU A 87 1.49 3.07 3.02
C LEU A 87 2.52 2.08 2.47
N CYS A 88 2.70 0.94 3.13
CA CYS A 88 3.55 -0.14 2.61
C CYS A 88 3.14 -1.53 3.09
N ASP A 89 3.63 -2.56 2.39
CA ASP A 89 3.49 -3.95 2.82
C ASP A 89 4.45 -4.30 3.98
N GLY A 90 4.09 -5.28 4.80
CA GLY A 90 4.85 -5.70 5.99
C GLY A 90 6.14 -6.48 5.71
N ASP A 91 6.36 -6.90 4.47
CA ASP A 91 7.44 -7.79 4.06
C ASP A 91 8.60 -7.06 3.39
N LEU A 92 8.88 -5.80 3.72
CA LEU A 92 9.98 -5.04 3.09
C LEU A 92 11.36 -5.31 3.71
N GLY A 93 11.41 -5.64 5.00
CA GLY A 93 12.67 -5.67 5.77
C GLY A 93 13.43 -4.34 5.66
N GLU A 94 14.76 -4.42 5.56
CA GLU A 94 15.65 -3.25 5.47
C GLU A 94 15.38 -2.34 4.27
N SER A 95 14.80 -2.87 3.19
CA SER A 95 14.47 -2.07 2.00
C SER A 95 13.41 -0.99 2.27
N ALA A 96 12.65 -1.10 3.37
CA ALA A 96 11.69 -0.08 3.78
C ALA A 96 12.33 1.30 4.00
N ALA A 97 13.63 1.36 4.33
CA ALA A 97 14.35 2.62 4.46
C ALA A 97 14.42 3.43 3.16
N ARG A 98 14.21 2.79 2.00
CA ARG A 98 14.22 3.43 0.67
C ARG A 98 12.88 4.08 0.30
N LEU A 99 11.85 3.91 1.11
CA LEU A 99 10.55 4.54 0.91
C LEU A 99 10.58 6.06 1.16
N ASP A 100 11.70 6.57 1.69
CA ASP A 100 11.91 8.01 1.86
C ASP A 100 11.75 8.79 0.57
N ARG A 101 12.18 8.22 -0.56
CA ARG A 101 11.97 8.82 -1.88
C ARG A 101 10.51 9.13 -2.20
N LEU A 102 9.57 8.28 -1.77
CA LEU A 102 8.15 8.53 -1.98
C LEU A 102 7.67 9.71 -1.14
N VAL A 103 8.08 9.72 0.14
CA VAL A 103 7.70 10.74 1.10
C VAL A 103 8.28 12.09 0.70
N ASP A 104 9.55 12.11 0.28
CA ASP A 104 10.25 13.30 -0.19
C ASP A 104 9.58 13.89 -1.45
N ALA A 105 9.17 13.06 -2.41
CA ALA A 105 8.48 13.52 -3.62
C ALA A 105 7.13 14.21 -3.31
N VAL A 106 6.37 13.65 -2.37
CA VAL A 106 5.10 14.26 -1.94
C VAL A 106 5.33 15.51 -1.11
N ALA A 107 6.25 15.46 -0.15
CA ALA A 107 6.62 16.62 0.68
C ALA A 107 7.19 17.78 -0.15
N GLY A 108 7.90 17.47 -1.24
CA GLY A 108 8.43 18.42 -2.22
C GLY A 108 7.39 18.95 -3.21
N GLY A 109 6.16 18.45 -3.18
CA GLY A 109 5.06 18.91 -4.05
C GLY A 109 5.12 18.40 -5.49
N GLU A 110 5.90 17.35 -5.77
CA GLU A 110 5.96 16.73 -7.11
C GLU A 110 4.62 16.05 -7.47
N GLY A 111 3.91 15.54 -6.46
CA GLY A 111 2.61 14.90 -6.58
C GLY A 111 1.89 14.83 -5.24
N ASN A 112 0.60 14.56 -5.28
CA ASN A 112 -0.23 14.37 -4.09
C ASN A 112 -0.26 12.91 -3.62
N LEU A 113 -0.07 11.98 -4.56
CA LEU A 113 0.05 10.55 -4.33
C LEU A 113 1.21 10.01 -5.19
N ALA A 114 2.26 9.53 -4.54
CA ALA A 114 3.40 8.88 -5.18
C ALA A 114 3.28 7.35 -5.05
N VAL A 115 3.50 6.63 -6.16
CA VAL A 115 3.49 5.17 -6.23
C VAL A 115 4.89 4.66 -6.54
N ALA A 116 5.38 3.68 -5.77
CA ALA A 116 6.68 3.08 -6.05
C ALA A 116 6.65 2.23 -7.33
N VAL A 117 7.58 2.53 -8.24
CA VAL A 117 7.98 1.65 -9.34
C VAL A 117 9.27 0.97 -8.95
N PHE A 118 9.29 -0.35 -9.06
CA PHE A 118 10.42 -1.17 -8.67
C PHE A 118 11.50 -1.15 -9.75
N ALA A 119 12.71 -0.72 -9.38
CA ALA A 119 13.86 -0.65 -10.29
C ALA A 119 14.21 -2.02 -10.93
N ARG A 120 14.02 -3.12 -10.18
CA ARG A 120 14.23 -4.49 -10.68
C ARG A 120 12.92 -5.27 -10.80
N ARG A 121 12.52 -5.57 -12.03
CA ARG A 121 11.46 -6.56 -12.33
C ARG A 121 11.99 -7.98 -12.09
N VAL A 122 11.67 -8.58 -10.95
CA VAL A 122 11.83 -10.03 -10.78
C VAL A 122 10.65 -10.73 -11.49
N GLY A 123 10.95 -11.53 -12.51
CA GLY A 123 9.96 -12.02 -13.49
C GLY A 123 8.92 -13.04 -12.98
N GLY A 124 7.85 -13.19 -13.78
CA GLY A 124 6.98 -14.39 -13.82
C GLY A 124 5.52 -14.22 -13.35
N GLY A 125 4.56 -14.18 -14.28
CA GLY A 125 3.11 -14.37 -14.01
C GLY A 125 2.29 -13.11 -13.72
N PHE A 126 2.95 -11.96 -13.54
CA PHE A 126 2.36 -10.66 -13.19
C PHE A 126 1.60 -9.98 -14.35
N GLY A 127 1.83 -10.40 -15.59
CA GLY A 127 1.45 -9.64 -16.79
C GLY A 127 -0.05 -9.39 -16.97
N PHE A 128 -0.90 -10.39 -16.72
CA PHE A 128 -2.34 -10.25 -16.97
C PHE A 128 -3.06 -9.42 -15.91
N ALA A 129 -2.77 -9.65 -14.63
CA ALA A 129 -3.38 -8.90 -13.53
C ALA A 129 -2.92 -7.42 -13.53
N VAL A 130 -1.62 -7.18 -13.75
CA VAL A 130 -1.10 -5.82 -13.96
C VAL A 130 -1.63 -5.21 -15.24
N GLY A 131 -1.66 -5.96 -16.34
CA GLY A 131 -2.20 -5.48 -17.61
C GLY A 131 -3.65 -5.05 -17.50
N PHE A 132 -4.47 -5.84 -16.80
CA PHE A 132 -5.84 -5.49 -16.48
C PHE A 132 -5.92 -4.24 -15.61
N ALA A 133 -5.12 -4.15 -14.54
CA ALA A 133 -5.11 -2.98 -13.66
C ALA A 133 -4.71 -1.70 -14.42
N ARG A 134 -3.69 -1.77 -15.29
CA ARG A 134 -3.30 -0.67 -16.20
C ARG A 134 -4.46 -0.28 -17.10
N TRP A 135 -5.07 -1.25 -17.78
CA TRP A 135 -6.21 -1.00 -18.66
C TRP A 135 -7.39 -0.39 -17.90
N ALA A 136 -7.72 -0.91 -16.73
CA ALA A 136 -8.83 -0.43 -15.89
C ALA A 136 -8.61 1.01 -15.44
N ILE A 137 -7.43 1.33 -14.92
CA ILE A 137 -7.08 2.70 -14.50
C ILE A 137 -7.07 3.63 -15.71
N ARG A 138 -6.42 3.26 -16.82
CA ARG A 138 -6.38 4.07 -18.04
C ARG A 138 -7.78 4.32 -18.60
N ASN A 139 -8.66 3.32 -18.57
CA ASN A 139 -10.04 3.46 -19.03
C ASN A 139 -10.88 4.39 -18.13
N LEU A 140 -10.61 4.43 -16.83
CA LEU A 140 -11.37 5.23 -15.86
C LEU A 140 -10.81 6.64 -15.66
N THR A 141 -9.52 6.85 -15.90
CA THR A 141 -8.79 8.07 -15.52
C THR A 141 -7.95 8.67 -16.64
N GLY A 142 -7.63 7.90 -17.70
CA GLY A 142 -6.67 8.31 -18.71
C GLY A 142 -5.19 8.17 -18.29
N LEU A 143 -4.90 7.85 -17.02
CA LEU A 143 -3.53 7.67 -16.52
C LEU A 143 -2.88 6.41 -17.10
N ASP A 144 -1.61 6.51 -17.49
CA ASP A 144 -0.78 5.38 -17.93
C ASP A 144 0.31 5.11 -16.89
N LEU A 145 0.11 4.08 -16.07
CA LEU A 145 0.96 3.75 -14.92
C LEU A 145 1.77 2.47 -15.13
N GLN A 146 3.04 2.50 -14.77
CA GLN A 146 3.93 1.34 -14.83
C GLN A 146 3.67 0.34 -13.69
N ALA A 147 3.34 0.79 -12.49
CA ALA A 147 3.15 -0.02 -11.29
C ALA A 147 1.77 0.23 -10.64
N PRO A 148 0.65 0.01 -11.37
CA PRO A 148 -0.70 0.40 -10.93
C PRO A 148 -1.18 -0.29 -9.65
N ILE A 149 -0.56 -1.41 -9.29
CA ILE A 149 -0.92 -2.24 -8.13
C ILE A 149 0.23 -2.34 -7.11
N SER A 150 1.18 -1.40 -7.15
CA SER A 150 2.21 -1.29 -6.10
C SER A 150 1.56 -0.88 -4.78
N GLY A 151 1.87 -1.63 -3.72
CA GLY A 151 1.38 -1.39 -2.36
C GLY A 151 2.15 -0.29 -1.62
N GLN A 152 3.30 0.13 -2.15
CA GLN A 152 4.16 1.15 -1.54
C GLN A 152 3.81 2.52 -2.11
N ARG A 153 3.22 3.38 -1.28
CA ARG A 153 2.67 4.67 -1.70
C ARG A 153 2.88 5.72 -0.62
N ALA A 154 3.21 6.94 -1.01
CA ALA A 154 3.14 8.09 -0.11
C ALA A 154 2.06 9.06 -0.60
N MET A 155 1.43 9.79 0.31
CA MET A 155 0.48 10.83 -0.05
C MET A 155 0.35 11.89 1.04
N ASP A 156 -0.11 13.08 0.64
CA ASP A 156 -0.47 14.12 1.59
C ASP A 156 -1.75 13.73 2.35
N GLY A 157 -1.95 14.33 3.53
CA GLY A 157 -3.08 14.01 4.41
C GLY A 157 -4.45 14.27 3.78
N ALA A 158 -4.54 15.29 2.92
CA ALA A 158 -5.78 15.61 2.21
C ALA A 158 -6.14 14.51 1.20
N THR A 159 -5.15 14.03 0.47
CA THR A 159 -5.30 12.93 -0.49
C THR A 159 -5.61 11.62 0.21
N PHE A 160 -4.97 11.35 1.36
CA PHE A 160 -5.30 10.18 2.19
C PHE A 160 -6.77 10.18 2.62
N ARG A 161 -7.30 11.35 3.03
CA ARG A 161 -8.73 11.51 3.36
C ARG A 161 -9.65 11.24 2.18
N ASP A 162 -9.27 11.66 0.98
CA ASP A 162 -10.11 11.49 -0.21
C ASP A 162 -10.23 10.03 -0.66
N VAL A 163 -9.20 9.22 -0.43
CA VAL A 163 -9.14 7.82 -0.88
C VAL A 163 -9.59 6.79 0.16
N VAL A 164 -9.88 7.23 1.39
CA VAL A 164 -10.40 6.38 2.47
C VAL A 164 -11.95 6.49 2.50
N PRO A 165 -12.71 5.38 2.65
CA PRO A 165 -12.27 4.00 2.80
C PRO A 165 -11.72 3.41 1.50
N PHE A 166 -10.83 2.43 1.62
CA PHE A 166 -10.26 1.75 0.46
C PHE A 166 -11.23 0.73 -0.15
N ALA A 167 -11.10 0.51 -1.45
CA ALA A 167 -11.78 -0.57 -2.13
C ALA A 167 -11.41 -1.94 -1.51
N PRO A 168 -12.34 -2.90 -1.43
CA PRO A 168 -12.14 -4.14 -0.71
C PRO A 168 -11.07 -5.03 -1.37
N ARG A 169 -10.44 -5.86 -0.53
CA ARG A 169 -9.49 -6.89 -0.96
C ARG A 169 -8.37 -6.29 -1.81
N PHE A 170 -8.05 -6.89 -2.95
CA PHE A 170 -6.98 -6.42 -3.83
C PHE A 170 -7.38 -5.22 -4.69
N GLY A 171 -8.66 -4.86 -4.75
CA GLY A 171 -9.06 -3.68 -5.51
C GLY A 171 -8.59 -2.35 -4.89
N MET A 172 -8.09 -2.38 -3.65
CA MET A 172 -7.57 -1.24 -2.90
C MET A 172 -6.67 -0.34 -3.75
N GLU A 173 -5.66 -0.91 -4.41
CA GLU A 173 -4.67 -0.15 -5.15
C GLU A 173 -5.26 0.58 -6.36
N ILE A 174 -6.16 -0.09 -7.11
CA ILE A 174 -6.86 0.48 -8.27
C ILE A 174 -7.84 1.56 -7.81
N GLY A 175 -8.65 1.26 -6.79
CA GLY A 175 -9.64 2.18 -6.23
C GLY A 175 -9.00 3.46 -5.73
N MET A 176 -7.92 3.34 -4.96
CA MET A 176 -7.18 4.49 -4.45
C MET A 176 -6.66 5.40 -5.57
N THR A 177 -6.10 4.86 -6.65
CA THR A 177 -5.65 5.68 -7.79
C THR A 177 -6.81 6.38 -8.48
N VAL A 178 -7.92 5.67 -8.71
CA VAL A 178 -9.11 6.22 -9.36
C VAL A 178 -9.76 7.31 -8.50
N ASP A 179 -9.85 7.10 -7.19
CA ASP A 179 -10.43 8.05 -6.24
C ASP A 179 -9.55 9.29 -6.10
N ALA A 180 -8.22 9.13 -6.02
CA ALA A 180 -7.28 10.25 -6.03
C ALA A 180 -7.44 11.09 -7.31
N TYR A 181 -7.46 10.45 -8.48
CA TYR A 181 -7.66 11.15 -9.75
C TYR A 181 -9.00 11.89 -9.80
N ARG A 182 -10.09 11.26 -9.37
CA ARG A 182 -11.43 11.86 -9.34
C ARG A 182 -11.53 13.03 -8.37
N ALA A 183 -10.75 13.03 -7.31
CA ALA A 183 -10.61 14.15 -6.38
C ALA A 183 -9.66 15.25 -6.90
N GLY A 184 -9.17 15.15 -8.14
CA GLY A 184 -8.27 16.13 -8.76
C GLY A 184 -6.83 16.07 -8.23
N ARG A 185 -6.44 14.98 -7.57
CA ARG A 185 -5.09 14.79 -7.00
C ARG A 185 -4.11 14.34 -8.08
N ARG A 186 -2.90 14.89 -8.04
CA ARG A 186 -1.81 14.51 -8.94
C ARG A 186 -1.19 13.19 -8.49
N VAL A 187 -1.36 12.14 -9.30
CA VAL A 187 -0.72 10.83 -9.11
C VAL A 187 0.59 10.78 -9.89
N ILE A 188 1.68 10.40 -9.22
CA ILE A 188 3.02 10.24 -9.83
C ILE A 188 3.61 8.86 -9.52
N GLU A 189 4.59 8.47 -10.32
CA GLU A 189 5.38 7.26 -10.11
C GLU A 189 6.83 7.62 -9.81
N VAL A 190 7.39 7.00 -8.76
CA VAL A 190 8.75 7.25 -8.31
C VAL A 190 9.50 5.93 -8.30
N GLU A 191 10.67 5.90 -8.92
CA GLU A 191 11.51 4.70 -8.95
C GLU A 191 12.21 4.48 -7.60
N VAL A 192 11.97 3.31 -7.02
CA VAL A 192 12.55 2.90 -5.73
C VAL A 192 13.22 1.54 -5.90
N ASP A 193 14.43 1.45 -5.36
CA ASP A 193 15.18 0.20 -5.29
C ASP A 193 14.71 -0.59 -4.05
N LEU A 194 13.68 -1.42 -4.23
CA LEU A 194 13.07 -2.24 -3.18
C LEU A 194 13.33 -3.73 -3.41
N GLU A 195 13.52 -4.46 -2.31
CA GLU A 195 13.64 -5.92 -2.30
C GLU A 195 12.42 -6.54 -1.62
N HIS A 196 11.55 -7.18 -2.43
CA HIS A 196 10.42 -7.96 -1.93
C HIS A 196 10.69 -9.45 -2.06
N ARG A 197 9.98 -10.24 -1.24
CA ARG A 197 9.99 -11.69 -1.38
C ARG A 197 9.54 -12.03 -2.81
N ALA A 198 10.44 -12.60 -3.61
CA ALA A 198 10.04 -13.20 -4.88
C ALA A 198 9.11 -14.37 -4.54
N THR A 199 7.80 -14.19 -4.70
CA THR A 199 6.85 -15.28 -4.56
C THR A 199 7.14 -16.29 -5.65
N GLY A 200 7.84 -17.37 -5.28
CA GLY A 200 8.12 -18.49 -6.15
C GLY A 200 6.84 -19.00 -6.84
N ARG A 201 7.02 -19.60 -8.01
CA ARG A 201 5.95 -20.22 -8.80
C ARG A 201 5.31 -21.39 -8.04
N SER A 202 4.36 -21.10 -7.16
CA SER A 202 3.54 -22.11 -6.48
C SER A 202 2.09 -22.09 -6.98
N LEU A 203 1.42 -23.24 -6.97
CA LEU A 203 -0.02 -23.36 -7.27
C LEU A 203 -0.86 -22.45 -6.35
N ALA A 204 -0.43 -22.25 -5.11
CA ALA A 204 -1.02 -21.32 -4.17
C ALA A 204 -0.91 -19.85 -4.65
N GLY A 205 0.25 -19.47 -5.20
CA GLY A 205 0.44 -18.18 -5.86
C GLY A 205 -0.49 -17.99 -7.08
N PHE A 206 -0.75 -19.05 -7.86
CA PHE A 206 -1.68 -18.96 -9.00
C PHE A 206 -3.15 -18.78 -8.57
N ARG A 207 -3.62 -19.51 -7.55
CA ARG A 207 -4.98 -19.34 -6.99
C ARG A 207 -5.17 -17.97 -6.33
N HIS A 208 -4.13 -17.47 -5.66
CA HIS A 208 -4.08 -16.11 -5.12
C HIS A 208 -4.22 -15.07 -6.24
N ARG A 209 -3.53 -15.27 -7.37
CA ARG A 209 -3.58 -14.40 -8.55
C ARG A 209 -4.94 -14.39 -9.26
N PHE A 210 -5.65 -15.53 -9.33
CA PHE A 210 -6.99 -15.56 -9.92
C PHE A 210 -8.01 -14.81 -9.05
N ARG A 211 -7.88 -14.91 -7.72
CA ARG A 211 -8.69 -14.13 -6.78
C ARG A 211 -8.43 -12.63 -6.90
N GLN A 212 -7.16 -12.22 -7.03
CA GLN A 212 -6.79 -10.83 -7.31
C GLN A 212 -7.50 -10.29 -8.57
N LEU A 213 -7.45 -11.04 -9.67
CA LEU A 213 -8.09 -10.62 -10.91
C LEU A 213 -9.61 -10.49 -10.78
N ALA A 214 -10.28 -11.45 -10.11
CA ALA A 214 -11.71 -11.36 -9.85
C ALA A 214 -12.08 -10.13 -9.00
N ASP A 215 -11.30 -9.85 -7.95
CA ASP A 215 -11.48 -8.68 -7.10
C ASP A 215 -11.28 -7.38 -7.90
N PHE A 216 -10.26 -7.32 -8.78
CA PHE A 216 -10.03 -6.18 -9.66
C PHE A 216 -11.22 -5.93 -10.61
N VAL A 217 -11.78 -6.98 -11.20
CA VAL A 217 -12.93 -6.88 -12.11
C VAL A 217 -14.17 -6.35 -11.37
N VAL A 218 -14.45 -6.85 -10.16
CA VAL A 218 -15.56 -6.40 -9.33
C VAL A 218 -15.42 -4.92 -8.99
N VAL A 219 -14.22 -4.50 -8.56
CA VAL A 219 -13.96 -3.11 -8.21
C VAL A 219 -14.03 -2.19 -9.43
N TRP A 220 -13.45 -2.58 -10.57
CA TRP A 220 -13.59 -1.83 -11.81
C TRP A 220 -15.06 -1.65 -12.21
N ALA A 221 -15.88 -2.70 -12.15
CA ALA A 221 -17.29 -2.61 -12.51
C ALA A 221 -18.08 -1.67 -11.58
N ARG A 222 -17.75 -1.63 -10.29
CA ARG A 222 -18.32 -0.69 -9.32
C ARG A 222 -17.89 0.75 -9.61
N LEU A 223 -16.59 0.98 -9.76
CA LEU A 223 -16.03 2.30 -10.05
C LEU A 223 -16.56 2.89 -11.35
N LYS A 224 -16.74 2.06 -12.39
CA LYS A 224 -17.34 2.48 -13.68
C LYS A 224 -18.78 2.98 -13.52
N ARG A 225 -19.52 2.45 -12.55
CA ARG A 225 -20.90 2.88 -12.24
C ARG A 225 -20.95 4.07 -11.27
N GLY A 226 -19.80 4.64 -10.90
CA GLY A 226 -19.70 5.74 -9.95
C GLY A 226 -19.91 5.33 -8.49
N ALA A 227 -19.96 4.04 -8.18
CA ALA A 227 -20.03 3.54 -6.80
C ALA A 227 -18.62 3.43 -6.21
N ARG A 228 -18.42 3.98 -5.00
CA ARG A 228 -17.27 3.67 -4.14
C ARG A 228 -17.45 2.30 -3.49
#